data_AF-A0A6X8PYP0-F1
#
_entry.id   AF-A0A6X8PYP0-F1
#
_cell.length_a   1.000
_cell.length_b   1.000
_cell.length_c   1.000
_cell.angle_alpha   90.00
_cell.angle_beta   90.00
_cell.angle_gamma   90.00
#
_symmetry.space_group_name_H-M   'P 1'
#
loop_
_entity.id
_entity.type
_entity.pdbx_description
1 polymer ?
#
loop_
_entity_poly.entity_id
_entity_poly.type
_entity_poly.pdbx_seq_one_letter_code
_entity_poly.pdbx_strand_id
1 'polypeptide(L)' 'MNALSALLTKIEQASPTQRDKGTTFENLCVQYFLHEPKYAELYSDVLSYGSAWKKEIILR' A
#
# COMPACT_ATOMS: atom_id res chain seq x y z
N MET A 1 -10.91 -16.74 -13.13
CA MET A 1 -10.01 -15.98 -12.24
C MET A 1 -9.65 -14.68 -12.93
N ASN A 2 -9.88 -13.54 -12.28
CA ASN A 2 -9.45 -12.22 -12.79
C ASN A 2 -8.00 -11.93 -12.33
N ALA A 3 -7.27 -11.11 -13.08
CA ALA A 3 -5.93 -10.64 -12.74
C ALA A 3 -5.87 -10.02 -11.33
N LEU A 4 -6.90 -9.28 -10.92
CA LEU A 4 -7.01 -8.73 -9.56
C LEU A 4 -7.06 -9.83 -8.50
N SER A 5 -7.90 -10.85 -8.71
CA SER A 5 -8.03 -11.97 -7.77
C SER A 5 -6.71 -12.74 -7.64
N ALA A 6 -5.99 -12.95 -8.75
CA ALA A 6 -4.68 -13.60 -8.74
C ALA A 6 -3.63 -12.78 -7.97
N LEU A 7 -3.64 -11.45 -8.14
CA LEU A 7 -2.75 -10.55 -7.41
C LEU A 7 -3.04 -10.58 -5.90
N LEU A 8 -4.31 -10.52 -5.51
CA LEU A 8 -4.72 -10.58 -4.10
C LEU A 8 -4.33 -11.92 -3.46
N THR A 9 -4.56 -13.04 -4.14
CA THR A 9 -4.12 -14.36 -3.66
C THR A 9 -2.61 -14.45 -3.52
N LYS A 10 -1.84 -13.88 -4.45
CA LYS A 10 -0.38 -13.85 -4.38
C LYS A 10 0.12 -13.05 -3.18
N ILE A 11 -0.47 -11.89 -2.93
CA ILE A 11 -0.16 -11.04 -1.76
C ILE A 11 -0.50 -11.77 -0.46
N GLU A 12 -1.63 -12.47 -0.44
CA GLU A 12 -2.07 -13.24 0.71
C GLU A 12 -1.12 -14.40 1.03
N GLN A 13 -0.69 -15.14 0.01
CA GLN A 13 0.23 -16.28 0.17
C GLN A 13 1.67 -15.85 0.50
N ALA A 14 2.10 -14.67 0.05
CA ALA A 14 3.44 -14.15 0.33
C ALA A 14 3.62 -13.67 1.79
N SER A 15 2.52 -13.42 2.50
CA SER A 15 2.54 -12.85 3.85
C SER A 15 2.42 -13.94 4.92
N PRO A 16 3.41 -14.09 5.81
CA PRO A 16 3.45 -15.18 6.77
C PRO A 16 2.46 -15.01 7.94
N THR A 17 2.10 -13.77 8.28
CA THR A 17 1.14 -13.47 9.35
C THR A 17 -0.06 -12.67 8.84
N GLN A 18 -1.17 -12.71 9.57
CA GLN A 18 -2.34 -11.87 9.28
C GLN A 18 -2.01 -10.37 9.38
N ARG A 19 -1.03 -10.00 10.21
CA ARG A 19 -0.54 -8.62 10.30
C ARG A 19 0.17 -8.20 9.02
N ASP A 20 1.05 -9.06 8.50
CA ASP A 20 1.78 -8.81 7.26
C ASP A 20 0.85 -8.76 6.04
N LYS A 21 -0.23 -9.55 6.04
CA LYS A 21 -1.29 -9.46 5.02
C LYS A 21 -1.91 -8.06 5.00
N GLY A 22 -2.25 -7.52 6.19
CA GLY A 22 -2.77 -6.16 6.33
C GLY A 22 -1.78 -5.10 5.84
N THR A 23 -0.52 -5.19 6.25
CA THR A 23 0.53 -4.25 5.81
C THR A 23 0.78 -4.31 4.30
N THR A 24 0.76 -5.50 3.70
CA THR A 24 0.96 -5.65 2.25
C THR A 24 -0.24 -5.11 1.47
N PHE A 25 -1.46 -5.26 1.99
CA PHE A 25 -2.65 -4.65 1.41
C PHE A 25 -2.62 -3.12 1.49
N GLU A 26 -2.20 -2.53 2.62
CA GLU A 26 -2.01 -1.08 2.74
C GLU A 26 -1.03 -0.54 1.69
N ASN A 27 0.09 -1.25 1.46
CA ASN A 27 1.03 -0.88 0.41
C ASN A 27 0.42 -0.96 -0.99
N LEU A 28 -0.43 -1.95 -1.27
CA LEU A 28 -1.15 -2.04 -2.54
C LEU A 28 -2.07 -0.82 -2.74
N CYS A 29 -2.77 -0.38 -1.69
CA CYS A 29 -3.60 0.83 -1.75
C CYS A 29 -2.78 2.09 -2.03
N VAL A 30 -1.62 2.26 -1.35
CA VAL A 30 -0.72 3.39 -1.62
C VAL A 30 -0.29 3.41 -3.08
N GLN A 31 0.11 2.26 -3.64
CA GLN A 31 0.50 2.14 -5.04
C GLN A 31 -0.65 2.48 -5.99
N TYR A 32 -1.87 2.03 -5.68
CA TYR A 32 -3.06 2.37 -6.46
C TYR A 32 -3.30 3.89 -6.50
N PHE A 33 -3.25 4.56 -5.35
CA PHE A 33 -3.47 6.01 -5.29
C PHE A 33 -2.36 6.83 -5.97
N LEU A 34 -1.14 6.32 -6.03
CA LEU A 34 -0.03 6.98 -6.72
C LEU A 34 -0.08 6.83 -8.25
N HIS A 35 -0.64 5.74 -8.76
CA HIS A 35 -0.63 5.43 -10.21
C HIS A 35 -1.92 5.79 -10.93
N GLU A 36 -3.04 5.83 -10.22
CA GLU A 36 -4.32 6.21 -10.80
C GLU A 36 -4.34 7.73 -11.07
N PRO A 37 -4.49 8.17 -12.34
CA PRO A 37 -4.36 9.59 -12.73
C PRO A 37 -5.24 10.53 -11.90
N LYS A 38 -6.47 10.09 -11.60
CA LYS A 38 -7.43 10.84 -10.78
C LYS A 38 -6.88 11.22 -9.40
N TYR A 39 -6.09 10.34 -8.78
CA TYR A 39 -5.56 10.55 -7.44
C TYR A 39 -4.13 11.10 -7.46
N ALA A 40 -3.34 10.74 -8.48
CA ALA A 40 -2.00 11.25 -8.70
C ALA A 40 -1.99 12.78 -8.96
N GLU A 41 -3.01 13.32 -9.63
CA GLU A 41 -3.16 14.76 -9.80
C GLU A 41 -3.59 15.48 -8.50
N LEU A 42 -4.21 14.76 -7.57
CA LEU A 42 -4.77 15.33 -6.33
C LEU A 42 -3.78 15.30 -5.17
N TYR A 43 -2.94 14.28 -5.10
CA TYR A 43 -2.02 14.03 -3.99
C TYR A 43 -0.58 13.93 -4.49
N SER A 44 0.30 14.77 -3.96
CA SER A 44 1.74 14.72 -4.30
C SER A 44 2.46 13.54 -3.64
N ASP A 45 2.01 13.12 -2.46
CA ASP A 45 2.58 12.01 -1.68
C ASP A 45 1.42 11.23 -1.05
N VAL A 46 1.49 9.90 -1.13
CA VAL A 46 0.58 8.98 -0.42
C VAL A 46 1.42 8.09 0.48
N LEU A 47 1.13 8.12 1.78
CA LEU A 47 1.88 7.39 2.79
C LEU A 47 0.93 6.53 3.60
N SER A 48 1.35 5.32 3.95
CA SER A 48 0.68 4.57 5.02
C SER A 48 0.92 5.27 6.36
N TYR A 49 0.02 5.07 7.32
CA TYR A 49 0.13 5.67 8.64
C TYR A 49 1.48 5.33 9.30
N GLY A 50 1.92 4.08 9.20
CA GLY A 50 3.24 3.67 9.71
C GLY A 50 4.41 4.42 9.04
N SER A 51 4.33 4.65 7.74
CA SER A 51 5.38 5.35 6.98
C SER A 51 5.39 6.86 7.25
N ALA A 52 4.22 7.48 7.39
CA ALA A 52 4.09 8.91 7.73
C ALA A 52 4.72 9.21 9.09
N TRP A 53 4.47 8.37 10.09
CA TRP A 53 5.07 8.51 11.43
C TRP A 53 6.59 8.33 11.42
N LYS A 54 7.11 7.37 10.63
CA LYS A 54 8.56 7.22 10.45
C LYS A 54 9.19 8.42 9.75
N LYS A 55 8.53 9.00 8.74
CA LYS A 55 8.99 10.20 8.02
C LYS A 55 9.09 11.39 8.98
N GLU A 56 8.12 11.57 9.88
CA GLU A 56 8.16 12.65 10.87
C GLU A 56 9.28 12.47 11.91
N ILE A 57 9.53 11.25 12.37
CA ILE A 57 10.58 10.97 13.37
C ILE A 57 11.99 11.18 12.80
N ILE A 58 12.22 10.85 11.53
CA ILE A 58 13.55 10.96 10.88
C ILE A 58 13.89 12.43 10.50
N LEU A 59 12.88 13.31 10.44
CA LEU A 59 13.04 14.73 10.07
C LEU A 59 13.13 15.68 11.29
N ARG A 60 13.12 15.15 12.53
CA ARG A 60 13.33 15.91 13.77
C ARG A 60 14.72 15.67 14.34
#